data_AF-A0AAW2GD35-F1
#
_entry.id   AF-A0AAW2GD35-F1
#
_cell.length_a   1.000
_cell.length_b   1.000
_cell.length_c   1.000
_cell.angle_alpha   90.00
_cell.angle_beta   90.00
_cell.angle_gamma   90.00
#
_symmetry.space_group_name_H-M   'P 1'
#
loop_
_entity.id
_entity.type
_entity.pdbx_description
1 polymer ?
#
loop_
_entity_poly.entity_id
_entity_poly.type
_entity_poly.pdbx_seq_one_letter_code
_entity_poly.pdbx_strand_id
1 'polypeptide(L)'
;MADKNKKIQASKDGLFAASYLKTGCLQGAVYQLKILVCTAWRLGFNKNHKIKNWSIGTEVRYARGFHDLVLKYDKPNKGEDNSSGKSLYRFVQIKHKSSKKNTNITNYHLTSKNKLHRQCSLIYLFKSYVNMLGQFENITPEQIVDLIIFTNMSIAPFKFLVPVTDDVIFGFEKVGKKFRIDIKALMKEPGILICLYNINSNQAIINGFLKKLMFLVCQPSEMELENQIIKEMGETFIIPQIFYDKLYQSIINWFLVYEDGKAPYFTEKDVKKCLEETEDIYRQIKEMKTDSILNLSNKLASLTL
;
A
#
# COMPACT_ATOMS: atom_id res chain seq x y z
N MET A 1 -11.65 37.80 -6.83
CA MET A 1 -12.90 37.38 -6.15
C MET A 1 -12.80 35.90 -5.82
N ALA A 2 -12.65 35.63 -4.51
CA ALA A 2 -12.80 34.37 -3.77
C ALA A 2 -12.39 33.03 -4.43
N ASP A 3 -11.20 32.59 -4.04
CA ASP A 3 -10.74 31.20 -3.97
C ASP A 3 -11.79 30.32 -3.28
N LYS A 4 -12.38 29.37 -4.00
CA LYS A 4 -13.16 28.26 -3.41
C LYS A 4 -12.24 27.05 -3.27
N ASN A 5 -11.29 27.15 -2.35
CA ASN A 5 -10.70 25.95 -1.74
C ASN A 5 -11.79 25.26 -0.91
N LYS A 6 -12.41 24.27 -1.52
CA LYS A 6 -13.39 23.38 -0.90
C LYS A 6 -12.65 22.61 0.21
N LYS A 7 -12.66 23.14 1.43
CA LYS A 7 -12.19 22.43 2.63
C LYS A 7 -12.96 21.11 2.70
N ILE A 8 -12.28 20.01 2.40
CA ILE A 8 -12.76 18.67 2.73
C ILE A 8 -12.65 18.58 4.25
N GLN A 9 -13.73 18.94 4.94
CA GLN A 9 -13.80 18.87 6.39
C GLN A 9 -14.03 17.39 6.77
N ALA A 10 -12.94 16.62 6.82
CA ALA A 10 -12.97 15.26 7.34
C ALA A 10 -13.35 15.30 8.82
N SER A 11 -14.30 14.46 9.25
CA SER A 11 -14.60 14.24 10.67
C SER A 11 -13.32 13.84 11.40
N LYS A 12 -13.16 14.21 12.69
CA LYS A 12 -11.96 13.87 13.49
C LYS A 12 -11.61 12.37 13.47
N ASP A 13 -12.58 11.50 13.26
CA ASP A 13 -12.43 10.04 13.16
C ASP A 13 -11.83 9.54 11.84
N GLY A 14 -11.64 10.42 10.84
CA GLY A 14 -11.06 10.10 9.53
C GLY A 14 -9.60 10.52 9.36
N LEU A 15 -8.97 11.06 10.40
CA LEU A 15 -7.61 11.59 10.36
C LEU A 15 -6.66 10.73 11.19
N PHE A 16 -5.41 10.58 10.74
CA PHE A 16 -4.35 9.93 11.49
C PHE A 16 -3.11 10.83 11.62
N ALA A 17 -2.28 10.56 12.64
CA ALA A 17 -1.02 11.28 12.84
C ALA A 17 -0.01 10.91 11.75
N ALA A 18 0.25 11.86 10.85
CA ALA A 18 1.14 11.70 9.71
C ALA A 18 2.50 12.38 9.94
N SER A 19 3.47 11.99 9.12
CA SER A 19 4.81 12.54 9.02
C SER A 19 4.87 13.57 7.90
N TYR A 20 5.76 14.56 8.04
CA TYR A 20 6.03 15.60 7.04
C TYR A 20 6.68 15.07 5.74
N LEU A 21 7.00 13.77 5.68
CA LEU A 21 7.63 13.13 4.52
C LEU A 21 6.76 13.20 3.26
N LYS A 22 5.44 13.42 3.40
CA LYS A 22 4.48 13.64 2.29
C LYS A 22 4.83 14.84 1.39
N THR A 23 5.56 15.83 1.92
CA THR A 23 5.93 17.08 1.21
C THR A 23 7.43 17.18 0.94
N GLY A 24 8.20 16.09 1.15
CA GLY A 24 9.66 16.04 0.99
C GLY A 24 10.13 15.62 -0.41
N CYS A 25 11.41 15.25 -0.52
CA CYS A 25 12.02 14.84 -1.79
C CYS A 25 11.41 13.53 -2.32
N LEU A 26 10.69 13.60 -3.44
CA LEU A 26 9.85 12.57 -4.08
C LEU A 26 10.61 11.37 -4.67
N GLN A 27 11.89 11.18 -4.35
CA GLN A 27 12.67 10.12 -4.97
C GLN A 27 12.19 8.74 -4.51
N GLY A 28 11.56 7.99 -5.42
CA GLY A 28 10.88 6.72 -5.13
C GLY A 28 9.39 6.84 -4.80
N ALA A 29 8.83 8.04 -4.77
CA ALA A 29 7.40 8.27 -4.49
C ALA A 29 6.49 7.76 -5.61
N VAL A 30 6.92 7.83 -6.88
CA VAL A 30 6.13 7.32 -8.02
C VAL A 30 5.83 5.83 -7.86
N TYR A 31 6.84 5.03 -7.51
CA TYR A 31 6.65 3.60 -7.21
C TYR A 31 5.67 3.37 -6.05
N GLN A 32 5.76 4.18 -4.99
CA GLN A 32 4.82 4.09 -3.86
C GLN A 32 3.39 4.43 -4.27
N LEU A 33 3.20 5.52 -5.04
CA LEU A 33 1.90 5.94 -5.56
C LEU A 33 1.28 4.86 -6.45
N LYS A 34 2.07 4.20 -7.30
CA LYS A 34 1.60 3.07 -8.12
C LYS A 34 1.13 1.88 -7.27
N ILE A 35 1.85 1.56 -6.19
CA ILE A 35 1.41 0.52 -5.24
C ILE A 35 0.13 0.94 -4.50
N LEU A 36 -0.02 2.22 -4.16
CA LEU A 36 -1.25 2.76 -3.56
C LEU A 36 -2.44 2.64 -4.53
N VAL A 37 -2.26 2.97 -5.82
CA VAL A 37 -3.27 2.77 -6.85
C VAL A 37 -3.65 1.30 -6.98
N CYS A 38 -2.66 0.41 -7.09
CA CYS A 38 -2.89 -1.03 -7.16
C CYS A 38 -3.68 -1.54 -5.95
N THR A 39 -3.31 -1.10 -4.75
CA THR A 39 -3.96 -1.47 -3.49
C THR A 39 -5.41 -0.95 -3.46
N ALA A 40 -5.62 0.31 -3.81
CA ALA A 40 -6.95 0.93 -3.86
C ALA A 40 -7.87 0.26 -4.90
N TRP A 41 -7.35 0.00 -6.11
CA TRP A 41 -8.05 -0.74 -7.15
C TRP A 41 -8.50 -2.10 -6.66
N ARG A 42 -7.55 -2.90 -6.15
CA ARG A 42 -7.80 -4.25 -5.67
C ARG A 42 -8.75 -4.29 -4.50
N LEU A 43 -8.75 -3.28 -3.62
CA LEU A 43 -9.68 -3.21 -2.49
C LEU A 43 -11.06 -2.73 -2.91
N GLY A 44 -11.16 -1.79 -3.87
CA GLY A 44 -12.42 -1.29 -4.39
C GLY A 44 -13.17 -2.31 -5.26
N PHE A 45 -12.43 -3.16 -5.98
CA PHE A 45 -12.99 -4.21 -6.84
C PHE A 45 -12.85 -5.62 -6.26
N ASN A 46 -12.32 -5.76 -5.03
CA ASN A 46 -12.14 -7.09 -4.46
C ASN A 46 -13.48 -7.78 -4.24
N LYS A 47 -13.61 -9.00 -4.78
CA LYS A 47 -14.68 -9.94 -4.42
C LYS A 47 -14.41 -10.63 -3.08
N ASN A 48 -13.27 -10.38 -2.43
CA ASN A 48 -12.90 -11.02 -1.17
C ASN A 48 -13.68 -10.42 0.01
N HIS A 49 -14.80 -11.07 0.38
CA HIS A 49 -15.71 -10.67 1.46
C HIS A 49 -15.08 -10.52 2.86
N LYS A 50 -13.79 -10.88 3.04
CA LYS A 50 -13.08 -10.84 4.31
C LYS A 50 -12.54 -9.46 4.69
N ILE A 51 -12.42 -8.52 3.76
CA ILE A 51 -11.91 -7.17 4.00
C ILE A 51 -13.05 -6.18 3.71
N LYS A 52 -13.59 -5.58 4.78
CA LYS A 52 -14.68 -4.61 4.72
C LYS A 52 -14.30 -3.35 5.47
N ASN A 53 -14.95 -2.23 5.13
CA ASN A 53 -14.74 -0.92 5.76
C ASN A 53 -13.25 -0.56 5.81
N TRP A 54 -12.57 -0.77 4.69
CA TRP A 54 -11.13 -0.59 4.62
C TRP A 54 -10.77 0.89 4.45
N SER A 55 -9.59 1.24 4.93
CA SER A 55 -9.00 2.55 4.76
C SER A 55 -7.48 2.45 4.59
N ILE A 56 -6.90 3.28 3.72
CA ILE A 56 -5.48 3.35 3.41
C ILE A 56 -4.89 4.63 4.00
N GLY A 57 -3.80 4.50 4.75
CA GLY A 57 -2.99 5.60 5.25
C GLY A 57 -1.57 5.52 4.70
N THR A 58 -0.86 6.65 4.68
CA THR A 58 0.54 6.76 4.25
C THR A 58 1.28 7.70 5.18
N GLU A 59 2.60 7.52 5.29
CA GLU A 59 3.49 8.33 6.10
C GLU A 59 3.07 8.40 7.58
N VAL A 60 2.61 7.27 8.14
CA VAL A 60 2.22 7.20 9.55
C VAL A 60 3.41 7.50 10.47
N ARG A 61 3.28 8.56 11.29
CA ARG A 61 4.37 9.12 12.10
C ARG A 61 5.09 8.10 12.97
N TYR A 62 4.32 7.24 13.66
CA TYR A 62 4.85 6.29 14.63
C TYR A 62 5.29 4.96 14.00
N ALA A 63 4.85 4.66 12.78
CA ALA A 63 5.14 3.38 12.10
C ALA A 63 6.54 3.32 11.51
N ARG A 64 7.20 4.48 11.27
CA ARG A 64 8.58 4.61 10.77
C ARG A 64 8.93 3.59 9.70
N GLY A 65 9.62 2.50 10.02
CA GLY A 65 10.00 1.46 9.08
C GLY A 65 8.84 0.81 8.31
N PHE A 66 7.57 1.01 8.70
CA PHE A 66 6.39 0.54 7.97
C PHE A 66 5.37 1.64 7.68
N HIS A 67 5.84 2.87 7.50
CA HIS A 67 4.97 4.02 7.26
C HIS A 67 4.48 4.17 5.82
N ASP A 68 5.04 3.46 4.84
CA ASP A 68 4.83 3.81 3.43
C ASP A 68 3.37 3.53 2.99
N LEU A 69 2.75 2.45 3.51
CA LEU A 69 1.32 2.16 3.34
C LEU A 69 0.79 1.44 4.58
N VAL A 70 -0.37 1.88 5.07
CA VAL A 70 -1.11 1.25 6.17
C VAL A 70 -2.51 0.92 5.68
N LEU A 71 -2.87 -0.36 5.68
CA LEU A 71 -4.21 -0.82 5.40
C LEU A 71 -4.90 -1.15 6.71
N LYS A 72 -5.95 -0.41 7.04
CA LYS A 72 -6.86 -0.64 8.16
C LYS A 72 -8.17 -1.22 7.63
N TYR A 73 -8.76 -2.18 8.32
CA TYR A 73 -10.06 -2.76 7.94
C TYR A 73 -10.72 -3.45 9.14
N ASP A 74 -12.00 -3.76 9.03
CA ASP A 74 -12.72 -4.40 10.12
C ASP A 74 -12.32 -5.86 10.29
N LYS A 75 -12.22 -6.28 11.56
CA LYS A 75 -12.11 -7.69 11.89
C LYS A 75 -13.39 -8.40 11.43
N PRO A 76 -13.30 -9.54 10.72
CA PRO A 76 -14.50 -10.29 10.36
C PRO A 76 -15.27 -10.68 11.63
N ASN A 77 -16.52 -10.25 11.75
CA ASN A 77 -17.38 -10.62 12.88
C ASN A 77 -17.51 -12.14 12.93
N LYS A 78 -17.08 -12.75 14.04
CA LYS A 78 -17.44 -14.12 14.39
C LYS A 78 -18.59 -14.02 15.39
N GLY A 79 -19.83 -14.06 14.90
CA GLY A 79 -21.02 -14.09 15.73
C GLY A 79 -21.43 -12.75 16.33
N GLU A 80 -22.72 -12.63 16.64
CA GLU A 80 -23.38 -11.50 17.27
C GLU A 80 -22.73 -11.18 18.62
N ASP A 81 -21.91 -10.15 18.67
CA ASP A 81 -21.69 -9.37 19.88
C ASP A 81 -21.39 -7.94 19.47
N ASN A 82 -22.26 -7.03 19.89
CA ASN A 82 -22.20 -5.57 19.69
C ASN A 82 -21.05 -4.93 20.48
N SER A 83 -19.84 -5.48 20.40
CA SER A 83 -18.62 -4.82 20.87
C SER A 83 -17.90 -4.27 19.66
N SER A 84 -17.63 -2.96 19.66
CA SER A 84 -16.90 -2.21 18.65
C SER A 84 -15.74 -3.04 18.06
N GLY A 85 -15.94 -3.60 16.87
CA GLY A 85 -14.99 -4.54 16.26
C GLY A 85 -13.63 -3.88 16.15
N LYS A 86 -12.63 -4.38 16.89
CA LYS A 86 -11.27 -3.85 16.81
C LYS A 86 -10.76 -3.99 15.37
N SER A 87 -10.38 -2.87 14.75
CA SER A 87 -9.81 -2.89 13.40
C SER A 87 -8.51 -3.71 13.36
N LEU A 88 -8.28 -4.33 12.20
CA LEU A 88 -7.06 -5.01 11.83
C LEU A 88 -6.21 -4.13 10.92
N TYR A 89 -4.90 -4.32 10.98
CA TYR A 89 -3.93 -3.48 10.29
C TYR A 89 -2.88 -4.32 9.56
N ARG A 90 -2.54 -3.93 8.34
CA ARG A 90 -1.36 -4.40 7.62
C ARG A 90 -0.49 -3.18 7.33
N PHE A 91 0.77 -3.24 7.71
CA PHE A 91 1.71 -2.15 7.47
C PHE A 91 2.73 -2.59 6.43
N VAL A 92 3.07 -1.71 5.51
CA VAL A 92 3.94 -2.01 4.37
C VAL A 92 5.04 -0.97 4.29
N GLN A 93 6.26 -1.46 4.14
CA GLN A 93 7.41 -0.71 3.70
C GLN A 93 7.60 -0.94 2.21
N ILE A 94 7.53 0.12 1.41
CA ILE A 94 7.70 0.07 -0.04
C ILE A 94 9.07 0.63 -0.39
N LYS A 95 9.92 -0.20 -1.03
CA LYS A 95 11.29 0.16 -1.38
C LYS A 95 11.64 -0.28 -2.80
N HIS A 96 12.00 0.68 -3.63
CA HIS A 96 12.43 0.45 -5.00
C HIS A 96 13.92 0.78 -5.17
N LYS A 97 14.65 -0.10 -5.84
CA LYS A 97 16.02 0.11 -6.32
C LYS A 97 16.00 0.29 -7.82
N SER A 98 16.30 1.49 -8.30
CA SER A 98 16.40 1.77 -9.74
C SER A 98 17.61 1.12 -10.40
N SER A 99 18.69 0.86 -9.65
CA SER A 99 19.89 0.19 -10.15
C SER A 99 19.86 -1.31 -9.88
N LYS A 100 20.30 -2.12 -10.86
CA LYS A 100 20.45 -3.57 -10.73
C LYS A 100 21.68 -4.01 -9.92
N LYS A 101 22.62 -3.11 -9.59
CA LYS A 101 23.81 -3.42 -8.77
C LYS A 101 23.44 -3.51 -7.28
N ASN A 102 23.96 -4.53 -6.58
CA ASN A 102 23.71 -4.78 -5.14
C ASN A 102 22.21 -4.87 -4.77
N THR A 103 21.42 -5.54 -5.61
CA THR A 103 19.98 -5.72 -5.45
C THR A 103 19.60 -6.91 -4.58
N ASN A 104 20.55 -7.53 -3.87
CA ASN A 104 20.30 -8.70 -3.03
C ASN A 104 20.37 -8.34 -1.55
N ILE A 105 19.30 -8.64 -0.81
CA ILE A 105 19.26 -8.52 0.65
C ILE A 105 20.13 -9.64 1.24
N THR A 106 21.23 -9.25 1.88
CA THR A 106 22.22 -10.15 2.52
C THR A 106 22.22 -10.02 4.05
N ASN A 107 22.98 -10.86 4.76
CA ASN A 107 23.12 -10.79 6.23
C ASN A 107 23.48 -9.39 6.72
N TYR A 108 24.34 -8.68 5.96
CA TYR A 108 24.71 -7.30 6.23
C TYR A 108 23.48 -6.38 6.31
N HIS A 109 22.52 -6.54 5.40
CA HIS A 109 21.30 -5.71 5.37
C HIS A 109 20.38 -6.00 6.56
N LEU A 110 20.24 -7.27 6.95
CA LEU A 110 19.35 -7.70 8.04
C LEU A 110 19.76 -7.15 9.41
N THR A 111 21.03 -6.83 9.61
CA THR A 111 21.57 -6.32 10.88
C THR A 111 22.10 -4.88 10.76
N SER A 112 22.04 -4.27 9.58
CA SER A 112 22.62 -2.95 9.36
C SER A 112 21.92 -1.88 10.20
N LYS A 113 22.72 -0.97 10.77
CA LYS A 113 22.26 0.29 11.37
C LYS A 113 22.41 1.48 10.40
N ASN A 114 23.11 1.29 9.28
CA ASN A 114 23.37 2.34 8.30
C ASN A 114 22.07 2.75 7.59
N LYS A 115 21.77 4.05 7.51
CA LYS A 115 20.52 4.58 6.92
C LYS A 115 20.25 4.07 5.49
N LEU A 116 21.29 3.84 4.69
CA LEU A 116 21.19 3.38 3.30
C LEU A 116 20.83 1.89 3.18
N HIS A 117 21.18 1.08 4.19
CA HIS A 117 21.05 -0.39 4.13
C HIS A 117 20.07 -0.95 5.16
N ARG A 118 19.67 -0.15 6.16
CA ARG A 118 18.82 -0.60 7.28
C ARG A 118 17.34 -0.78 6.92
N GLN A 119 16.92 -0.48 5.70
CA GLN A 119 15.50 -0.57 5.32
C GLN A 119 14.97 -2.00 5.50
N CYS A 120 15.79 -3.00 5.19
CA CYS A 120 15.49 -4.43 5.42
C CYS A 120 16.04 -4.96 6.76
N SER A 121 16.54 -4.10 7.64
CA SER A 121 17.16 -4.51 8.90
C SER A 121 16.11 -4.90 9.91
N LEU A 122 16.18 -6.13 10.42
CA LEU A 122 15.28 -6.63 11.45
C LEU A 122 15.34 -5.77 12.72
N ILE A 123 16.51 -5.18 13.01
CA ILE A 123 16.72 -4.26 14.13
C ILE A 123 15.90 -2.96 13.93
N TYR A 124 15.99 -2.37 12.74
CA TYR A 124 15.27 -1.14 12.41
C TYR A 124 13.76 -1.35 12.37
N LEU A 125 13.34 -2.46 11.76
CA LEU A 125 11.94 -2.84 11.64
C LEU A 125 11.33 -3.21 12.99
N PHE A 126 12.07 -3.91 13.85
CA PHE A 126 11.58 -4.23 15.20
C PHE A 126 11.42 -2.99 16.06
N LYS A 127 12.38 -2.05 16.01
CA LYS A 127 12.21 -0.73 16.66
C LYS A 127 10.95 -0.01 16.17
N SER A 128 10.68 -0.08 14.87
CA SER A 128 9.50 0.55 14.27
C SER A 128 8.20 -0.10 14.76
N TYR A 129 8.17 -1.44 14.82
CA TYR A 129 7.07 -2.20 15.41
C TYR A 129 6.80 -1.80 16.87
N VAL A 130 7.83 -1.83 17.73
CA VAL A 130 7.69 -1.49 19.16
C VAL A 130 7.20 -0.05 19.35
N ASN A 131 7.74 0.91 18.59
CA ASN A 131 7.32 2.32 18.68
C ASN A 131 5.86 2.55 18.27
N MET A 132 5.29 1.67 17.47
CA MET A 132 3.92 1.82 16.96
C MET A 132 2.89 1.31 17.96
N LEU A 133 3.23 0.29 18.75
CA LEU A 133 2.34 -0.29 19.76
C LEU A 133 1.96 0.76 20.81
N GLY A 134 0.65 0.95 21.01
CA GLY A 134 0.12 1.93 21.96
C GLY A 134 0.32 3.40 21.57
N GLN A 135 0.95 3.71 20.43
CA GLN A 135 1.22 5.10 19.98
C GLN A 135 0.41 5.46 18.74
N PHE A 136 0.32 4.55 17.77
CA PHE A 136 -0.54 4.73 16.60
C PHE A 136 -1.93 4.19 16.91
N GLU A 137 -2.94 5.05 16.99
CA GLU A 137 -4.35 4.68 17.26
C GLU A 137 -4.53 3.71 18.45
N ASN A 138 -3.61 3.74 19.43
CA ASN A 138 -3.56 2.81 20.55
C ASN A 138 -3.61 1.32 20.13
N ILE A 139 -3.05 0.96 18.97
CA ILE A 139 -3.11 -0.42 18.47
C ILE A 139 -2.38 -1.42 19.39
N THR A 140 -2.93 -2.63 19.48
CA THR A 140 -2.32 -3.77 20.19
C THR A 140 -1.62 -4.73 19.24
N PRO A 141 -0.70 -5.59 19.72
CA PRO A 141 -0.02 -6.59 18.90
C PRO A 141 -0.96 -7.48 18.08
N GLU A 142 -2.16 -7.79 18.58
CA GLU A 142 -3.14 -8.69 17.95
C GLU A 142 -3.87 -8.03 16.78
N GLN A 143 -3.91 -6.69 16.74
CA GLN A 143 -4.53 -5.94 15.66
C GLN A 143 -3.64 -5.87 14.42
N ILE A 144 -2.33 -6.10 14.56
CA ILE A 144 -1.40 -6.10 13.44
C ILE A 144 -1.41 -7.50 12.82
N VAL A 145 -1.85 -7.60 11.58
CA VAL A 145 -1.91 -8.87 10.83
C VAL A 145 -0.58 -9.13 10.16
N ASP A 146 -0.07 -8.13 9.42
CA ASP A 146 1.18 -8.26 8.67
C ASP A 146 2.04 -7.00 8.76
N LEU A 147 3.35 -7.23 8.75
CA LEU A 147 4.40 -6.24 8.60
C LEU A 147 5.18 -6.61 7.34
N ILE A 148 4.99 -5.87 6.26
CA ILE A 148 5.43 -6.28 4.92
C ILE A 148 6.59 -5.41 4.48
N ILE A 149 7.64 -6.04 3.97
CA ILE A 149 8.70 -5.38 3.22
C ILE A 149 8.45 -5.69 1.75
N PHE A 150 8.00 -4.69 1.00
CA PHE A 150 7.69 -4.78 -0.42
C PHE A 150 8.82 -4.14 -1.23
N THR A 151 9.53 -4.94 -2.02
CA THR A 151 10.69 -4.47 -2.78
C THR A 151 10.98 -5.24 -4.05
N ASN A 152 11.52 -4.54 -5.06
CA ASN A 152 12.05 -5.16 -6.27
C ASN A 152 13.42 -5.83 -6.08
N MET A 153 14.04 -5.69 -4.91
CA MET A 153 15.28 -6.39 -4.56
C MET A 153 15.05 -7.89 -4.44
N SER A 154 16.06 -8.69 -4.74
CA SER A 154 16.12 -10.12 -4.38
C SER A 154 16.54 -10.31 -2.92
N ILE A 155 16.43 -11.53 -2.41
CA ILE A 155 16.87 -11.90 -1.07
C ILE A 155 17.75 -13.15 -1.10
N ALA A 156 18.78 -13.16 -0.28
CA ALA A 156 19.64 -14.32 -0.13
C ALA A 156 18.84 -15.49 0.48
N PRO A 157 19.25 -16.74 0.19
CA PRO A 157 18.54 -17.94 0.63
C PRO A 157 18.82 -18.22 2.12
N PHE A 158 18.33 -17.36 3.02
CA PHE A 158 18.45 -17.58 4.45
C PHE A 158 17.65 -18.80 4.88
N LYS A 159 18.25 -19.67 5.71
CA LYS A 159 17.64 -20.90 6.19
C LYS A 159 16.34 -20.68 6.98
N PHE A 160 16.17 -19.50 7.56
CA PHE A 160 14.98 -19.14 8.33
C PHE A 160 13.88 -18.47 7.48
N LEU A 161 14.05 -18.36 6.15
CA LEU A 161 12.99 -17.87 5.27
C LEU A 161 12.23 -19.04 4.66
N VAL A 162 10.92 -19.05 4.85
CA VAL A 162 10.03 -20.07 4.30
C VAL A 162 9.11 -19.42 3.27
N PRO A 163 9.03 -19.98 2.05
CA PRO A 163 8.13 -19.45 1.03
C PRO A 163 6.67 -19.58 1.49
N VAL A 164 5.86 -18.59 1.16
CA VAL A 164 4.41 -18.60 1.43
C VAL A 164 3.64 -18.25 0.16
N THR A 165 2.42 -18.79 0.03
CA THR A 165 1.54 -18.50 -1.10
C THR A 165 0.65 -17.29 -0.83
N ASP A 166 0.15 -16.71 -1.93
CA ASP A 166 -1.05 -15.89 -2.03
C ASP A 166 -1.29 -14.74 -1.03
N ASP A 167 -1.23 -13.54 -1.61
CA ASP A 167 -1.69 -12.29 -1.03
C ASP A 167 -2.33 -11.57 -2.20
N VAL A 168 -3.66 -11.48 -2.20
CA VAL A 168 -4.43 -10.92 -3.31
C VAL A 168 -4.34 -9.40 -3.37
N ILE A 169 -3.84 -8.74 -2.31
CA ILE A 169 -3.74 -7.29 -2.26
C ILE A 169 -2.35 -6.87 -2.75
N PHE A 170 -1.30 -7.44 -2.16
CA PHE A 170 0.08 -7.01 -2.41
C PHE A 170 0.87 -7.97 -3.31
N GLY A 171 0.30 -9.10 -3.72
CA GLY A 171 0.96 -10.05 -4.62
C GLY A 171 0.64 -9.80 -6.10
N PHE A 172 1.53 -10.26 -6.99
CA PHE A 172 1.30 -10.25 -8.43
C PHE A 172 1.37 -11.68 -8.96
N GLU A 173 0.49 -12.03 -9.88
CA GLU A 173 0.48 -13.38 -10.44
C GLU A 173 1.80 -13.64 -11.17
N LYS A 174 2.45 -14.79 -10.88
CA LYS A 174 3.71 -15.24 -11.50
C LYS A 174 4.91 -14.29 -11.31
N VAL A 175 4.80 -13.23 -10.51
CA VAL A 175 5.87 -12.24 -10.28
C VAL A 175 6.10 -12.03 -8.78
N GLY A 176 7.38 -11.93 -8.41
CA GLY A 176 7.81 -11.76 -7.04
C GLY A 176 7.85 -13.08 -6.24
N LYS A 177 8.51 -13.00 -5.09
CA LYS A 177 8.61 -14.10 -4.12
C LYS A 177 8.16 -13.58 -2.76
N LYS A 178 7.55 -14.47 -1.97
CA LYS A 178 7.01 -14.14 -0.65
C LYS A 178 7.61 -15.07 0.38
N PHE A 179 8.16 -14.50 1.44
CA PHE A 179 8.75 -15.27 2.53
C PHE A 179 8.25 -14.80 3.88
N ARG A 180 8.03 -15.75 4.79
CA ARG A 180 7.91 -15.49 6.24
C ARG A 180 9.12 -16.05 6.98
N ILE A 181 9.28 -15.62 8.23
CA ILE A 181 10.32 -16.12 9.12
C ILE A 181 9.86 -17.42 9.79
N ASP A 182 10.64 -18.49 9.62
CA ASP A 182 10.63 -19.62 10.55
C ASP A 182 11.36 -19.19 11.82
N ILE A 183 10.57 -18.93 12.86
CA ILE A 183 11.08 -18.50 14.16
C ILE A 183 12.01 -19.56 14.75
N LYS A 184 11.71 -20.86 14.62
CA LYS A 184 12.56 -21.92 15.19
C LYS A 184 13.93 -21.95 14.52
N ALA A 185 13.97 -21.73 13.20
CA ALA A 185 15.22 -21.62 12.46
C ALA A 185 15.97 -20.33 12.82
N LEU A 186 15.29 -19.18 12.89
CA LEU A 186 15.91 -17.91 13.24
C LEU A 186 16.45 -17.90 14.67
N MET A 187 15.83 -18.63 15.60
CA MET A 187 16.30 -18.70 16.98
C MET A 187 17.69 -19.36 17.11
N LYS A 188 18.18 -20.01 16.05
CA LYS A 188 19.55 -20.56 15.95
C LYS A 188 20.58 -19.52 15.46
N GLU A 189 20.16 -18.28 15.20
CA GLU A 189 21.01 -17.16 14.77
C GLU A 189 21.23 -16.17 15.93
N PRO A 190 22.19 -16.43 16.84
CA PRO A 190 22.31 -15.70 18.11
C PRO A 190 22.57 -14.19 17.92
N GLY A 191 23.31 -13.80 16.88
CA GLY A 191 23.63 -12.39 16.63
C GLY A 191 22.40 -11.52 16.34
N ILE A 192 21.43 -12.06 15.60
CA ILE A 192 20.17 -11.33 15.32
C ILE A 192 19.34 -11.24 16.59
N LEU A 193 19.18 -12.34 17.32
CA LEU A 193 18.38 -12.38 18.54
C LEU A 193 18.89 -11.42 19.62
N ILE A 194 20.20 -11.40 19.88
CA ILE A 194 20.81 -10.49 20.85
C ILE A 194 20.44 -9.04 20.51
N CYS A 195 20.47 -8.68 19.23
CA CYS A 195 20.10 -7.34 18.79
C CYS A 195 18.61 -7.02 19.01
N LEU A 196 17.72 -8.00 18.86
CA LEU A 196 16.28 -7.82 19.13
C LEU A 196 16.00 -7.70 20.63
N TYR A 197 16.59 -8.56 21.46
CA TYR A 197 16.46 -8.49 22.92
C TYR A 197 16.95 -7.16 23.51
N ASN A 198 18.02 -6.58 22.93
CA ASN A 198 18.52 -5.26 23.32
C ASN A 198 17.55 -4.11 23.00
N ILE A 199 16.54 -4.33 22.15
CA ILE A 199 15.48 -3.35 21.86
C ILE A 199 14.32 -3.54 22.83
N ASN A 200 13.87 -4.78 23.00
CA ASN A 200 12.80 -5.13 23.92
C ASN A 200 13.02 -6.57 24.40
N SER A 201 13.19 -6.76 25.70
CA SER A 201 13.51 -8.07 26.29
C SER A 201 12.31 -9.04 26.36
N ASN A 202 11.10 -8.57 26.03
CA ASN A 202 9.89 -9.38 26.07
C ASN A 202 9.83 -10.35 24.87
N GLN A 203 10.01 -11.64 25.15
CA GLN A 203 10.01 -12.69 24.14
C GLN A 203 8.69 -12.83 23.38
N ALA A 204 7.55 -12.53 24.02
CA ALA A 204 6.25 -12.56 23.34
C ALA A 204 6.14 -11.44 22.29
N ILE A 205 6.72 -10.26 22.57
CA ILE A 205 6.75 -9.13 21.62
C ILE A 205 7.68 -9.43 20.44
N ILE A 206 8.86 -10.00 20.69
CA ILE A 206 9.79 -10.43 19.64
C ILE A 206 9.13 -11.48 18.74
N ASN A 207 8.61 -12.56 19.32
CA ASN A 207 7.92 -13.61 18.57
C ASN A 207 6.71 -13.07 17.81
N GLY A 208 5.96 -12.17 18.45
CA GLY A 208 4.82 -11.48 17.85
C GLY A 208 5.20 -10.66 16.62
N PHE A 209 6.35 -9.98 16.64
CA PHE A 209 6.93 -9.28 15.49
C PHE A 209 7.36 -10.25 14.38
N LEU A 210 8.19 -11.24 14.72
CA LEU A 210 8.77 -12.17 13.73
C LEU A 210 7.69 -12.96 12.99
N LYS A 211 6.61 -13.36 13.69
CA LYS A 211 5.48 -14.07 13.10
C LYS A 211 4.74 -13.25 12.03
N LYS A 212 4.72 -11.92 12.17
CA LYS A 212 3.99 -10.99 11.31
C LYS A 212 4.84 -10.46 10.16
N LEU A 213 6.16 -10.56 10.26
CA LEU A 213 7.07 -10.03 9.25
C LEU A 213 7.03 -10.87 7.97
N MET A 214 6.87 -10.20 6.84
CA MET A 214 6.83 -10.81 5.52
C MET A 214 7.73 -10.05 4.54
N PHE A 215 8.48 -10.80 3.73
CA PHE A 215 9.31 -10.27 2.66
C PHE A 215 8.63 -10.54 1.32
N LEU A 216 8.15 -9.48 0.67
CA LEU A 216 7.69 -9.47 -0.71
C LEU A 216 8.82 -8.91 -1.57
N VAL A 217 9.59 -9.81 -2.15
CA VAL A 217 10.84 -9.51 -2.87
C VAL A 217 10.70 -9.84 -4.35
N CYS A 218 11.66 -9.41 -5.18
CA CYS A 218 11.62 -9.54 -6.63
C CYS A 218 10.32 -8.99 -7.25
N GLN A 219 9.74 -7.97 -6.61
CA GLN A 219 8.53 -7.30 -7.09
C GLN A 219 8.80 -6.57 -8.42
N PRO A 220 7.76 -6.28 -9.21
CA PRO A 220 7.92 -5.58 -10.49
C PRO A 220 8.67 -4.26 -10.33
N SER A 221 9.44 -3.87 -11.35
CA SER A 221 9.96 -2.50 -11.46
C SER A 221 8.84 -1.48 -11.65
N GLU A 222 9.15 -0.19 -11.57
CA GLU A 222 8.14 0.86 -11.69
C GLU A 222 7.35 0.86 -13.00
N MET A 223 7.99 0.51 -14.13
CA MET A 223 7.32 0.40 -15.42
C MET A 223 6.48 -0.88 -15.52
N GLU A 224 7.03 -2.01 -15.06
CA GLU A 224 6.31 -3.29 -15.08
C GLU A 224 5.08 -3.26 -14.17
N LEU A 225 5.16 -2.56 -13.04
CA LEU A 225 4.06 -2.41 -12.09
C LEU A 225 2.85 -1.71 -12.74
N GLU A 226 3.06 -0.59 -13.42
CA GLU A 226 1.99 0.15 -14.09
C GLU A 226 1.29 -0.71 -15.15
N ASN A 227 2.08 -1.38 -16.01
CA ASN A 227 1.54 -2.28 -17.02
C ASN A 227 0.68 -3.40 -16.41
N GLN A 228 1.08 -3.93 -15.25
CA GLN A 228 0.30 -4.95 -14.55
C GLN A 228 -1.02 -4.41 -14.00
N ILE A 229 -1.03 -3.20 -13.44
CA ILE A 229 -2.24 -2.55 -12.92
C ILE A 229 -3.23 -2.28 -14.07
N ILE A 230 -2.75 -1.68 -15.16
CA ILE A 230 -3.59 -1.38 -16.33
C ILE A 230 -4.17 -2.67 -16.92
N LYS A 231 -3.36 -3.73 -17.01
CA LYS A 231 -3.82 -5.05 -17.47
C LYS A 231 -4.93 -5.60 -16.56
N GLU A 232 -4.76 -5.54 -15.25
CA GLU A 232 -5.76 -5.99 -14.26
C GLU A 232 -7.06 -5.18 -14.38
N MET A 233 -6.96 -3.86 -14.56
CA MET A 233 -8.13 -3.01 -14.84
C MET A 233 -8.82 -3.35 -16.17
N GLY A 234 -8.05 -3.84 -17.15
CA GLY A 234 -8.55 -4.28 -18.46
C GLY A 234 -9.49 -5.49 -18.40
N GLU A 235 -9.51 -6.21 -17.28
CA GLU A 235 -10.50 -7.27 -17.03
C GLU A 235 -11.90 -6.70 -16.75
N THR A 236 -11.98 -5.43 -16.36
CA THR A 236 -13.23 -4.74 -16.01
C THR A 236 -13.61 -3.69 -17.06
N PHE A 237 -12.63 -2.93 -17.56
CA PHE A 237 -12.86 -1.80 -18.45
C PHE A 237 -12.23 -2.00 -19.82
N ILE A 238 -12.95 -1.58 -20.87
CA ILE A 238 -12.47 -1.64 -22.26
C ILE A 238 -11.29 -0.68 -22.49
N ILE A 239 -11.28 0.47 -21.81
CA ILE A 239 -10.20 1.46 -21.90
C ILE A 239 -9.62 1.69 -20.50
N PRO A 240 -8.84 0.72 -19.96
CA PRO A 240 -8.39 0.75 -18.57
C PRO A 240 -7.45 1.92 -18.27
N GLN A 241 -6.74 2.44 -19.28
CA GLN A 241 -5.81 3.58 -19.11
C GLN A 241 -6.51 4.81 -18.51
N ILE A 242 -7.71 5.15 -18.97
CA ILE A 242 -8.45 6.33 -18.47
C ILE A 242 -8.76 6.17 -16.98
N PHE A 243 -9.19 4.96 -16.57
CA PHE A 243 -9.50 4.66 -15.17
C PHE A 243 -8.24 4.64 -14.30
N TYR A 244 -7.14 4.07 -14.81
CA TYR A 244 -5.85 4.10 -14.14
C TYR A 244 -5.38 5.55 -13.92
N ASP A 245 -5.34 6.37 -14.97
CA ASP A 245 -4.85 7.75 -14.89
C ASP A 245 -5.69 8.58 -13.90
N LYS A 246 -7.01 8.40 -13.90
CA LYS A 246 -7.93 9.09 -12.98
C LYS A 246 -7.75 8.64 -11.54
N LEU A 247 -7.65 7.34 -11.29
CA LEU A 247 -7.40 6.83 -9.95
C LEU A 247 -6.02 7.25 -9.44
N TYR A 248 -5.00 7.26 -10.31
CA TYR A 248 -3.65 7.74 -9.99
C TYR A 248 -3.65 9.22 -9.61
N GLN A 249 -4.36 10.08 -10.37
CA GLN A 249 -4.56 11.49 -10.01
C GLN A 249 -5.28 11.65 -8.66
N SER A 250 -6.34 10.88 -8.41
CA SER A 250 -7.08 10.89 -7.14
C SER A 250 -6.18 10.53 -5.95
N ILE A 251 -5.37 9.47 -6.10
CA ILE A 251 -4.38 9.05 -5.09
C ILE A 251 -3.32 10.12 -4.85
N ILE A 252 -2.79 10.78 -5.89
CA ILE A 252 -1.82 11.89 -5.70
C ILE A 252 -2.46 13.02 -4.89
N ASN A 253 -3.65 13.45 -5.30
CA ASN A 253 -4.36 14.55 -4.64
C ASN A 253 -4.61 14.24 -3.16
N TRP A 254 -5.01 13.00 -2.85
CA TRP A 254 -5.16 12.54 -1.47
C TRP A 254 -3.81 12.44 -0.73
N PHE A 255 -2.78 11.87 -1.36
CA PHE A 255 -1.48 11.61 -0.74
C PHE A 255 -0.85 12.88 -0.19
N LEU A 256 -1.00 13.98 -0.92
CA LEU A 256 -0.45 15.31 -0.61
C LEU A 256 -1.21 16.06 0.50
N VAL A 257 -2.38 15.58 0.95
CA VAL A 257 -3.12 16.22 2.04
C VAL A 257 -2.38 16.03 3.36
N TYR A 258 -1.96 17.14 3.97
CA TYR A 258 -1.31 17.20 5.28
C TYR A 258 -1.60 18.56 5.95
N GLU A 259 -2.20 18.52 7.14
CA GLU A 259 -2.52 19.73 7.92
C GLU A 259 -2.23 19.44 9.40
N ASP A 260 -1.44 20.30 10.06
CA ASP A 260 -1.09 20.23 11.49
C ASP A 260 -0.64 18.84 11.98
N GLY A 261 0.15 18.13 11.16
CA GLY A 261 0.64 16.81 11.53
C GLY A 261 -0.35 15.68 11.34
N LYS A 262 -1.45 15.91 10.63
CA LYS A 262 -2.50 14.94 10.36
C LYS A 262 -2.76 14.80 8.86
N ALA A 263 -3.22 13.63 8.47
CA ALA A 263 -3.68 13.35 7.12
C ALA A 263 -4.96 12.50 7.14
N PRO A 264 -5.83 12.61 6.12
CA PRO A 264 -7.00 11.77 5.99
C PRO A 264 -6.65 10.37 5.51
N TYR A 265 -7.46 9.39 5.86
CA TYR A 265 -7.46 8.09 5.20
C TYR A 265 -8.06 8.17 3.79
N PHE A 266 -7.59 7.32 2.88
CA PHE A 266 -8.26 7.04 1.60
C PHE A 266 -9.16 5.82 1.77
N THR A 267 -10.38 5.88 1.26
CA THR A 267 -11.43 4.90 1.58
C THR A 267 -12.10 4.33 0.33
N GLU A 268 -12.94 3.32 0.54
CA GLU A 268 -13.80 2.76 -0.50
C GLU A 268 -14.70 3.82 -1.15
N LYS A 269 -15.17 4.81 -0.38
CA LYS A 269 -16.00 5.91 -0.90
C LYS A 269 -15.23 6.77 -1.90
N ASP A 270 -13.95 7.03 -1.62
CA ASP A 270 -13.09 7.83 -2.49
C ASP A 270 -12.82 7.11 -3.82
N VAL A 271 -12.60 5.79 -3.78
CA VAL A 271 -12.45 4.96 -4.97
C VAL A 271 -13.74 4.94 -5.80
N LYS A 272 -14.88 4.61 -5.19
CA LYS A 272 -16.17 4.55 -5.89
C LYS A 272 -16.50 5.86 -6.58
N LYS A 273 -16.40 6.96 -5.84
CA LYS A 273 -16.62 8.31 -6.38
C LYS A 273 -15.71 8.59 -7.59
N CYS A 274 -14.42 8.28 -7.47
CA CYS A 274 -13.47 8.49 -8.57
C CYS A 274 -13.86 7.69 -9.83
N LEU A 275 -14.32 6.46 -9.66
CA LEU A 275 -14.69 5.58 -10.78
C LEU A 275 -16.00 5.99 -11.42
N GLU A 276 -17.01 6.34 -10.61
CA GLU A 276 -18.30 6.87 -11.07
C GLU A 276 -18.10 8.16 -11.87
N GLU A 277 -17.34 9.11 -11.34
CA GLU A 277 -17.00 10.35 -12.06
C GLU A 277 -16.24 10.07 -13.37
N THR A 278 -15.38 9.05 -13.39
CA THR A 278 -14.64 8.66 -14.60
C THR A 278 -15.57 8.02 -15.64
N GLU A 279 -16.51 7.19 -15.20
CA GLU A 279 -17.49 6.55 -16.07
C GLU A 279 -18.44 7.57 -16.69
N ASP A 280 -18.89 8.57 -15.91
CA ASP A 280 -19.74 9.65 -16.40
C ASP A 280 -19.02 10.48 -17.47
N ILE A 281 -17.75 10.84 -17.24
CA ILE A 281 -16.92 11.53 -18.25
C ILE A 281 -16.78 10.67 -19.51
N TYR A 282 -16.52 9.37 -19.34
CA TYR A 282 -16.38 8.46 -20.47
C TYR A 282 -17.68 8.35 -21.28
N ARG A 283 -18.83 8.29 -20.61
CA ARG A 283 -20.15 8.26 -21.23
C ARG A 283 -20.44 9.52 -22.04
N GLN A 284 -20.18 10.70 -21.47
CA GLN A 284 -20.34 11.98 -22.15
C GLN A 284 -19.46 12.07 -23.41
N ILE A 285 -18.20 11.62 -23.34
CA ILE A 285 -17.29 11.60 -24.50
C ILE A 285 -17.82 10.67 -25.59
N LYS A 286 -18.41 9.53 -25.23
CA LYS A 286 -18.97 8.57 -26.19
C LYS A 286 -20.22 9.14 -26.88
N GLU A 287 -21.10 9.80 -26.14
CA GLU A 287 -22.29 10.48 -26.68
C GLU A 287 -21.87 11.60 -27.65
N MET A 288 -20.97 12.50 -27.23
CA MET A 288 -20.44 13.56 -28.09
C MET A 288 -19.77 13.05 -29.36
N LYS A 289 -19.01 11.94 -29.28
CA LYS A 289 -18.40 11.32 -30.48
C LYS A 289 -19.46 10.79 -31.44
N THR A 290 -20.53 10.21 -30.91
CA THR A 290 -21.64 9.69 -31.73
C THR A 290 -22.31 10.83 -32.49
N ASP A 291 -22.58 11.96 -31.82
CA ASP A 291 -23.15 13.16 -32.44
C ASP A 291 -22.20 13.77 -33.48
N SER A 292 -20.89 13.78 -33.19
CA SER A 292 -19.88 14.29 -34.14
C SER A 292 -19.79 13.43 -35.41
N ILE A 293 -19.89 12.10 -35.28
CA ILE A 293 -19.88 11.16 -36.40
C ILE A 293 -21.18 11.26 -37.21
N LEU A 294 -22.33 11.39 -36.54
CA LEU A 294 -23.62 11.63 -37.20
C LEU A 294 -23.59 12.93 -38.01
N ASN A 295 -23.06 14.00 -37.42
CA ASN A 295 -22.92 15.29 -38.08
C ASN A 295 -21.98 15.22 -39.29
N LEU A 296 -20.86 14.48 -39.18
CA LEU A 296 -19.95 14.25 -40.31
C LEU A 296 -20.62 13.42 -41.41
N SER A 297 -21.35 12.37 -41.06
CA SER A 297 -22.07 11.53 -42.03
C SER A 297 -23.18 12.31 -42.74
N ASN A 298 -23.93 13.14 -42.03
CA ASN A 298 -24.95 14.02 -42.61
C ASN A 298 -24.32 15.06 -43.53
N LYS A 299 -23.19 15.64 -43.14
CA LYS A 299 -22.45 16.61 -43.95
C LYS A 299 -21.88 15.97 -45.21
N LEU A 300 -21.37 14.74 -45.13
CA LEU A 300 -20.92 13.97 -46.29
C LEU A 300 -22.09 13.63 -47.23
N ALA A 301 -23.24 13.20 -46.70
CA ALA A 301 -24.43 12.94 -47.50
C ALA A 301 -24.92 14.20 -48.24
N SER A 302 -24.81 15.38 -47.62
CA SER A 302 -25.15 16.66 -48.24
C SER A 302 -24.16 17.15 -49.31
N LEU A 303 -22.95 16.56 -49.35
CA LEU A 303 -21.90 16.85 -50.34
C LEU A 303 -21.92 15.89 -51.54
N THR A 304 -22.76 14.85 -51.50
CA THR A 304 -22.94 13.87 -52.58
C THR A 304 -24.13 14.16 -53.51
N LEU A 305 -24.53 15.43 -53.61
CA LEU A 305 -25.43 15.97 -54.65
C LEU A 305 -24.63 16.81 -55.65
#